data_AF-A0A258LAW1-F1
#
_entry.id   AF-A0A258LAW1-F1
#
_cell.length_a   1.000
_cell.length_b   1.000
_cell.length_c   1.000
_cell.angle_alpha   90.00
_cell.angle_beta   90.00
_cell.angle_gamma   90.00
#
_symmetry.space_group_name_H-M   'P 1'
#
loop_
_entity.id
_entity.type
_entity.pdbx_description
1 polymer ?
#
loop_
_entity_poly.entity_id
_entity_poly.type
_entity_poly.pdbx_seq_one_letter_code
_entity_poly.pdbx_strand_id
1 'polypeptide(L)'
;MKRIPQIIFIFLSILAFSSQAQNYSILVKGGHVIDPKNDINEPMDIAINGDKIVLVAKNIDAKTAKQVVNASGLYVTPGLVDIHSHNFHSMRPGDPVADGFTFRSGITTTVDAGSSGWKSFDRFKEEVIDQSETRVLAWLNIVGEGYRGGAYEQNLADMDAKLTSIVARRYKDHIVGIKTSHYNGPEWIPVDRAVEAGKLAGNIPVMVDFGGTRPAHSIEELFFKHLRPGDIFTHCFAELGDSRESIVDPKTKKVKPFVFEAQKRGIVFDVGFGGISFAYSQAIPALEQGF
;
A
#
# COMPACT_ATOMS: atom_id res chain seq x y z
N MET A 1 2.90 -95.81 1.38
CA MET A 1 2.87 -94.39 1.81
C MET A 1 3.76 -93.59 0.86
N LYS A 2 3.18 -92.70 0.04
CA LYS A 2 3.84 -92.06 -1.13
C LYS A 2 4.36 -90.64 -0.80
N ARG A 3 5.63 -90.41 -1.14
CA ARG A 3 6.34 -89.23 -1.74
C ARG A 3 6.08 -87.76 -1.25
N ILE A 4 7.20 -87.13 -0.89
CA ILE A 4 7.66 -85.70 -0.77
C ILE A 4 7.33 -84.89 -2.08
N PRO A 5 7.16 -83.52 -2.19
CA PRO A 5 8.06 -82.43 -1.70
C PRO A 5 7.51 -81.00 -1.37
N GLN A 6 8.39 -80.22 -0.70
CA GLN A 6 8.70 -78.77 -0.82
C GLN A 6 7.62 -77.76 -1.27
N ILE A 7 7.32 -76.78 -0.42
CA ILE A 7 6.74 -75.47 -0.82
C ILE A 7 7.48 -74.36 -0.03
N ILE A 8 8.52 -73.78 -0.65
CA ILE A 8 8.63 -72.37 -1.08
C ILE A 8 8.57 -71.37 0.09
N PHE A 9 9.76 -70.93 0.52
CA PHE A 9 9.94 -69.68 1.27
C PHE A 9 9.79 -68.50 0.29
N ILE A 10 8.66 -67.79 0.34
CA ILE A 10 8.48 -66.52 -0.37
C ILE A 10 9.17 -65.42 0.45
N PHE A 11 10.32 -64.95 -0.03
CA PHE A 11 10.92 -63.69 0.42
C PHE A 11 10.09 -62.54 -0.17
N LEU A 12 9.17 -61.99 0.63
CA LEU A 12 8.47 -60.75 0.28
C LEU A 12 9.43 -59.59 0.57
N SER A 13 10.24 -59.20 -0.41
CA SER A 13 10.97 -57.92 -0.37
C SER A 13 9.95 -56.79 -0.45
N ILE A 14 9.54 -56.30 0.72
CA ILE A 14 8.78 -55.05 0.84
C ILE A 14 9.72 -53.93 0.38
N LEU A 15 9.59 -53.52 -0.89
CA LEU A 15 10.06 -52.22 -1.35
C LEU A 15 9.22 -51.18 -0.62
N ALA A 16 9.69 -50.76 0.56
CA ALA A 16 9.17 -49.58 1.23
C ALA A 16 9.54 -48.39 0.35
N PHE A 17 8.65 -48.05 -0.59
CA PHE A 17 8.64 -46.72 -1.17
C PHE A 17 8.35 -45.77 -0.02
N SER A 18 9.41 -45.18 0.54
CA SER A 18 9.29 -44.00 1.37
C SER A 18 8.73 -42.89 0.48
N SER A 19 7.40 -42.78 0.44
CA SER A 19 6.72 -41.58 -0.02
C SER A 19 7.27 -40.44 0.83
N GLN A 20 8.19 -39.65 0.27
CA GLN A 20 8.51 -38.36 0.85
C GLN A 20 7.26 -37.51 0.65
N ALA A 21 6.54 -37.26 1.74
CA ALA A 21 5.43 -36.34 1.72
C ALA A 21 5.95 -34.99 1.18
N GLN A 22 5.29 -34.48 0.14
CA GLN A 22 5.52 -33.11 -0.31
C GLN A 22 4.99 -32.19 0.80
N ASN A 23 5.92 -31.59 1.55
CA ASN A 23 5.65 -30.75 2.70
C ASN A 23 5.26 -29.33 2.31
N TYR A 24 5.57 -28.92 1.07
CA TYR A 24 5.33 -27.56 0.58
C TYR A 24 4.34 -27.56 -0.58
N SER A 25 3.48 -26.55 -0.59
CA SER A 25 2.52 -26.31 -1.68
C SER A 25 3.25 -25.77 -2.91
N ILE A 26 4.09 -24.76 -2.73
CA ILE A 26 4.88 -24.12 -3.78
C ILE A 26 6.33 -23.95 -3.29
N LEU A 27 7.29 -24.16 -4.18
CA LEU A 27 8.68 -23.78 -4.01
C LEU A 27 9.07 -22.80 -5.12
N VAL A 28 9.42 -21.56 -4.76
CA VAL A 28 10.10 -20.62 -5.66
C VAL A 28 11.60 -20.88 -5.55
N LYS A 29 12.25 -21.31 -6.64
CA LYS A 29 13.62 -21.82 -6.63
C LYS A 29 14.58 -20.94 -7.44
N GLY A 30 15.72 -20.61 -6.84
CA GLY A 30 16.85 -19.94 -7.47
C GLY A 30 16.66 -18.46 -7.76
N GLY A 31 15.71 -17.79 -7.11
CA GLY A 31 15.43 -16.37 -7.33
C GLY A 31 16.39 -15.46 -6.56
N HIS A 32 16.69 -14.28 -7.09
CA HIS A 32 17.39 -13.24 -6.33
C HIS A 32 16.38 -12.56 -5.40
N VAL A 33 16.35 -12.98 -4.14
CA VAL A 33 15.35 -12.53 -3.16
C VAL A 33 15.79 -11.18 -2.59
N ILE A 34 14.88 -10.20 -2.64
CA ILE A 34 15.04 -8.89 -1.99
C ILE A 34 14.05 -8.82 -0.84
N ASP A 35 14.52 -9.00 0.40
CA ASP A 35 13.73 -8.88 1.62
C ASP A 35 14.46 -7.97 2.62
N PRO A 36 14.17 -6.66 2.61
CA PRO A 36 14.85 -5.69 3.46
C PRO A 36 14.61 -5.92 4.96
N LYS A 37 13.48 -6.52 5.35
CA LYS A 37 13.16 -6.75 6.76
C LYS A 37 14.08 -7.80 7.39
N ASN A 38 14.51 -8.78 6.59
CA ASN A 38 15.37 -9.86 7.01
C ASN A 38 16.81 -9.73 6.48
N ASP A 39 17.17 -8.57 5.90
CA ASP A 39 18.47 -8.28 5.32
C ASP A 39 18.92 -9.29 4.24
N ILE A 40 17.99 -9.69 3.37
CA ILE A 40 18.26 -10.62 2.27
C ILE A 40 18.30 -9.83 0.96
N ASN A 41 19.43 -9.95 0.25
CA ASN A 41 19.61 -9.44 -1.10
C ASN A 41 20.55 -10.38 -1.86
N GLU A 42 20.17 -11.66 -1.94
CA GLU A 42 20.98 -12.72 -2.53
C GLU A 42 20.10 -13.84 -3.14
N PRO A 43 20.68 -14.74 -3.95
CA PRO A 43 19.97 -15.91 -4.47
C PRO A 43 19.50 -16.85 -3.35
N MET A 44 18.19 -17.07 -3.28
CA MET A 44 17.53 -17.91 -2.27
C MET A 44 16.34 -18.69 -2.87
N ASP A 45 15.92 -19.71 -2.13
CA ASP A 45 14.69 -20.47 -2.36
C ASP A 45 13.64 -20.10 -1.30
N ILE A 46 12.37 -20.04 -1.69
CA ILE A 46 11.23 -19.75 -0.81
C ILE A 46 10.22 -20.89 -0.90
N ALA A 47 9.98 -21.58 0.22
CA ALA A 47 8.93 -22.58 0.33
C ALA A 47 7.67 -22.01 0.98
N ILE A 48 6.54 -22.30 0.36
CA ILE A 48 5.20 -21.83 0.75
C ILE A 48 4.34 -23.06 1.06
N ASN A 49 3.59 -23.00 2.15
CA ASN A 49 2.56 -23.99 2.47
C ASN A 49 1.25 -23.29 2.82
N GLY A 50 0.20 -23.52 2.02
CA GLY A 50 -1.03 -22.75 2.12
C GLY A 50 -0.79 -21.25 1.88
N ASP A 51 -1.16 -20.43 2.85
CA ASP A 51 -1.08 -18.97 2.84
C ASP A 51 0.20 -18.40 3.48
N LYS A 52 1.17 -19.25 3.82
CA LYS A 52 2.37 -18.87 4.58
C LYS A 52 3.65 -19.27 3.89
N ILE A 53 4.62 -18.36 3.94
CA ILE A 53 6.03 -18.69 3.74
C ILE A 53 6.50 -19.48 4.96
N VAL A 54 6.99 -20.70 4.75
CA VAL A 54 7.39 -21.61 5.84
C VAL A 54 8.90 -21.81 5.93
N LEU A 55 9.65 -21.52 4.85
CA LEU A 55 11.10 -21.60 4.84
C LEU A 55 11.69 -20.69 3.75
N VAL A 56 12.75 -19.98 4.10
CA VAL A 56 13.62 -19.26 3.16
C VAL A 56 15.04 -19.77 3.38
N ALA A 57 15.68 -20.33 2.34
CA ALA A 57 17.00 -20.97 2.46
C ALA A 57 17.75 -20.97 1.13
N LYS A 58 19.08 -21.14 1.16
CA LYS A 58 19.91 -21.13 -0.07
C LYS A 58 19.60 -22.24 -1.06
N ASN A 59 19.12 -23.39 -0.57
CA ASN A 59 18.75 -24.51 -1.41
C ASN A 59 17.73 -25.39 -0.69
N ILE A 60 16.56 -25.55 -1.29
CA ILE A 60 15.49 -26.43 -0.83
C ILE A 60 15.30 -27.54 -1.86
N ASP A 61 15.18 -28.79 -1.41
CA ASP A 61 14.97 -29.93 -2.31
C ASP A 61 13.62 -29.81 -3.03
N ALA A 62 13.66 -29.72 -4.36
CA ALA A 62 12.50 -29.60 -5.22
C ALA A 62 11.48 -30.75 -5.04
N LYS A 63 11.94 -31.93 -4.59
CA LYS A 63 11.06 -33.08 -4.31
C LYS A 63 10.12 -32.86 -3.14
N THR A 64 10.41 -31.89 -2.28
CA THR A 64 9.59 -31.58 -1.09
C THR A 64 8.39 -30.68 -1.41
N ALA A 65 8.25 -30.19 -2.64
CA ALA A 65 7.16 -29.31 -3.05
C ALA A 65 6.23 -29.96 -4.08
N LYS A 66 4.94 -29.62 -4.02
CA LYS A 66 3.94 -30.04 -5.01
C LYS A 66 4.12 -29.31 -6.34
N GLN A 67 4.47 -28.03 -6.28
CA GLN A 67 4.75 -27.18 -7.43
C GLN A 67 6.11 -26.50 -7.25
N VAL A 68 6.90 -26.45 -8.32
CA VAL A 68 8.18 -25.73 -8.34
C VAL A 68 8.11 -24.64 -9.39
N VAL A 69 8.39 -23.41 -8.97
CA VAL A 69 8.52 -22.22 -9.83
C VAL A 69 10.01 -21.92 -9.97
N ASN A 70 10.55 -22.02 -11.19
CA ASN A 70 11.94 -21.67 -11.46
C ASN A 70 12.07 -20.14 -11.62
N ALA A 71 12.72 -19.50 -10.65
CA ALA A 71 12.97 -18.06 -10.63
C ALA A 71 14.43 -17.70 -10.95
N SER A 72 15.21 -18.63 -11.53
CA SER A 72 16.62 -18.39 -11.87
C SER A 72 16.79 -17.16 -12.76
N GLY A 73 17.64 -16.23 -12.35
CA GLY A 73 17.89 -14.97 -13.07
C GLY A 73 16.78 -13.92 -12.94
N LEU A 74 15.76 -14.16 -12.10
CA LEU A 74 14.68 -13.23 -11.80
C LEU A 74 14.79 -12.70 -10.37
N TYR A 75 14.23 -11.53 -10.13
CA TYR A 75 14.03 -11.00 -8.78
C TYR A 75 12.77 -11.58 -8.16
N VAL A 76 12.83 -11.85 -6.86
CA VAL A 76 11.69 -12.23 -6.03
C VAL A 76 11.58 -11.22 -4.89
N THR A 77 10.46 -10.52 -4.83
CA THR A 77 10.23 -9.41 -3.90
C THR A 77 8.98 -9.69 -3.06
N PRO A 78 8.83 -9.04 -1.89
CA PRO A 78 7.53 -8.90 -1.26
C PRO A 78 6.53 -8.34 -2.28
N GLY A 79 5.29 -8.83 -2.23
CA GLY A 79 4.24 -8.27 -3.08
C GLY A 79 4.15 -6.76 -2.91
N LEU A 80 4.02 -6.03 -4.02
CA LEU A 80 4.07 -4.57 -3.97
C LEU A 80 2.84 -4.02 -3.24
N VAL A 81 3.06 -2.90 -2.53
CA VAL A 81 2.03 -2.16 -1.83
C VAL A 81 1.90 -0.79 -2.49
N ASP A 82 0.74 -0.51 -3.07
CA ASP A 82 0.40 0.81 -3.57
C ASP A 82 -0.42 1.55 -2.51
N ILE A 83 0.17 2.57 -1.88
CA ILE A 83 -0.46 3.30 -0.78
C ILE A 83 -1.41 4.41 -1.24
N HIS A 84 -1.54 4.62 -2.56
CA HIS A 84 -2.31 5.71 -3.12
C HIS A 84 -3.03 5.32 -4.41
N SER A 85 -4.18 4.67 -4.26
CA SER A 85 -5.11 4.38 -5.34
C SER A 85 -6.51 4.89 -5.04
N HIS A 86 -7.43 4.79 -6.00
CA HIS A 86 -8.84 5.09 -5.79
C HIS A 86 -9.69 3.93 -6.30
N ASN A 87 -10.26 3.16 -5.38
CA ASN A 87 -10.96 1.91 -5.66
C ASN A 87 -12.47 2.00 -5.43
N PHE A 88 -12.96 3.10 -4.87
CA PHE A 88 -14.37 3.29 -4.55
C PHE A 88 -14.95 4.51 -5.27
N HIS A 89 -15.71 4.29 -6.33
CA HIS A 89 -16.40 5.38 -7.01
C HIS A 89 -17.87 5.08 -7.23
N SER A 90 -18.68 6.13 -7.14
CA SER A 90 -20.07 6.12 -7.54
C SER A 90 -20.19 6.00 -9.07
N MET A 91 -20.35 4.75 -9.54
CA MET A 91 -21.20 4.41 -10.68
C MET A 91 -20.80 4.97 -12.07
N ARG A 92 -19.53 4.98 -12.48
CA ARG A 92 -19.20 5.09 -13.91
C ARG A 92 -18.85 3.71 -14.49
N PRO A 93 -19.47 3.31 -15.62
CA PRO A 93 -19.03 2.13 -16.36
C PRO A 93 -17.56 2.29 -16.77
N GLY A 94 -16.70 1.35 -16.36
CA GLY A 94 -15.27 1.33 -16.71
C GLY A 94 -14.31 1.79 -15.62
N ASP A 95 -14.79 2.14 -14.43
CA ASP A 95 -13.91 2.45 -13.30
C ASP A 95 -13.08 1.21 -12.90
N PRO A 96 -11.78 1.37 -12.60
CA PRO A 96 -10.93 0.26 -12.22
C PRO A 96 -11.35 -0.27 -10.84
N VAL A 97 -11.87 -1.49 -10.82
CA VAL A 97 -11.91 -2.32 -9.60
C VAL A 97 -10.48 -2.68 -9.21
N ALA A 98 -10.20 -2.88 -7.90
CA ALA A 98 -8.85 -3.16 -7.41
C ALA A 98 -8.13 -4.25 -8.23
N ASP A 99 -8.80 -5.40 -8.43
CA ASP A 99 -8.26 -6.54 -9.20
C ASP A 99 -8.05 -6.23 -10.70
N GLY A 100 -8.67 -5.16 -11.19
CA GLY A 100 -8.57 -4.67 -12.55
C GLY A 100 -7.24 -4.03 -12.91
N PHE A 101 -6.29 -3.85 -11.97
CA PHE A 101 -4.97 -3.28 -12.27
C PHE A 101 -3.82 -3.76 -11.36
N THR A 102 -4.12 -4.42 -10.24
CA THR A 102 -3.15 -4.72 -9.19
C THR A 102 -2.23 -5.91 -9.53
N PHE A 103 -2.76 -7.14 -9.60
CA PHE A 103 -1.94 -8.35 -9.74
C PHE A 103 -1.10 -8.37 -11.01
N ARG A 104 -1.63 -7.84 -12.13
CA ARG A 104 -0.87 -7.72 -13.40
C ARG A 104 0.35 -6.80 -13.30
N SER A 105 0.38 -5.95 -12.27
CA SER A 105 1.44 -4.98 -11.97
C SER A 105 2.27 -5.40 -10.76
N GLY A 106 2.07 -6.61 -10.23
CA GLY A 106 2.77 -7.11 -9.04
C GLY A 106 2.26 -6.52 -7.71
N ILE A 107 1.17 -5.76 -7.73
CA ILE A 107 0.57 -5.18 -6.54
C ILE A 107 -0.31 -6.24 -5.88
N THR A 108 -0.04 -6.51 -4.60
CA THR A 108 -0.81 -7.47 -3.80
C THR A 108 -1.66 -6.79 -2.73
N THR A 109 -1.29 -5.55 -2.36
CA THR A 109 -2.05 -4.72 -1.44
C THR A 109 -2.17 -3.31 -2.02
N THR A 110 -3.36 -2.76 -1.97
CA THR A 110 -3.59 -1.36 -2.34
C THR A 110 -4.31 -0.63 -1.22
N VAL A 111 -4.05 0.67 -1.09
CA VAL A 111 -4.67 1.52 -0.08
C VAL A 111 -5.44 2.64 -0.78
N ASP A 112 -6.76 2.60 -0.66
CA ASP A 112 -7.66 3.61 -1.19
C ASP A 112 -7.42 4.96 -0.50
N ALA A 113 -7.16 6.01 -1.28
CA ALA A 113 -6.73 7.32 -0.80
C ALA A 113 -7.92 8.26 -0.56
N GLY A 114 -8.85 7.86 0.33
CA GLY A 114 -9.96 8.72 0.74
C GLY A 114 -11.13 8.73 -0.22
N SER A 115 -11.36 7.65 -0.97
CA SER A 115 -12.52 7.59 -1.83
C SER A 115 -13.82 7.46 -1.03
N SER A 116 -13.78 6.86 0.15
CA SER A 116 -14.87 6.85 1.12
C SER A 116 -14.59 7.73 2.34
N GLY A 117 -15.66 8.22 2.96
CA GLY A 117 -15.63 8.95 4.22
C GLY A 117 -16.50 8.28 5.28
N TRP A 118 -16.70 8.96 6.42
CA TRP A 118 -17.42 8.39 7.57
C TRP A 118 -18.89 8.02 7.30
N LYS A 119 -19.52 8.54 6.23
CA LYS A 119 -20.88 8.16 5.80
C LYS A 119 -20.89 6.99 4.83
N SER A 120 -19.81 6.81 4.07
CA SER A 120 -19.80 5.93 2.89
C SER A 120 -18.89 4.70 3.04
N PHE A 121 -18.14 4.57 4.14
CA PHE A 121 -17.22 3.45 4.35
C PHE A 121 -17.89 2.08 4.42
N ASP A 122 -19.07 1.97 5.05
CA ASP A 122 -19.81 0.70 5.13
C ASP A 122 -20.05 0.13 3.72
N ARG A 123 -20.47 1.01 2.80
CA ARG A 123 -20.69 0.66 1.39
C ARG A 123 -19.39 0.33 0.68
N PHE A 124 -18.30 1.09 0.91
CA PHE A 124 -17.00 0.76 0.34
C PHE A 124 -16.53 -0.64 0.74
N LYS A 125 -16.71 -0.99 2.02
CA LYS A 125 -16.36 -2.30 2.51
C LYS A 125 -17.14 -3.40 1.78
N GLU A 126 -18.47 -3.27 1.71
CA GLU A 126 -19.35 -4.26 1.10
C GLU A 126 -19.15 -4.40 -0.41
N GLU A 127 -19.06 -3.28 -1.12
CA GLU A 127 -19.07 -3.25 -2.59
C GLU A 127 -17.69 -3.49 -3.20
N VAL A 128 -16.60 -3.22 -2.48
CA VAL A 128 -15.24 -3.29 -3.03
C VAL A 128 -14.32 -4.16 -2.20
N ILE A 129 -14.12 -3.85 -0.92
CA ILE A 129 -13.12 -4.55 -0.09
C ILE A 129 -13.46 -6.04 0.01
N ASP A 130 -14.72 -6.36 0.34
CA ASP A 130 -15.18 -7.74 0.53
C ASP A 130 -15.32 -8.51 -0.79
N GLN A 131 -15.32 -7.81 -1.93
CA GLN A 131 -15.42 -8.40 -3.26
C GLN A 131 -14.06 -8.57 -3.95
N SER A 132 -12.97 -8.06 -3.37
CA SER A 132 -11.65 -8.03 -4.00
C SER A 132 -10.79 -9.22 -3.61
N GLU A 133 -10.08 -9.80 -4.57
CA GLU A 133 -8.98 -10.74 -4.30
C GLU A 133 -7.73 -10.01 -3.81
N THR A 134 -7.47 -8.81 -4.34
CA THR A 134 -6.44 -7.91 -3.84
C THR A 134 -6.75 -7.49 -2.41
N ARG A 135 -5.74 -7.42 -1.55
CA ARG A 135 -5.93 -6.81 -0.23
C ARG A 135 -6.16 -5.30 -0.38
N VAL A 136 -7.37 -4.85 -0.12
CA VAL A 136 -7.73 -3.42 -0.15
C VAL A 136 -7.80 -2.87 1.28
N LEU A 137 -7.00 -1.84 1.54
CA LEU A 137 -7.03 -1.02 2.76
C LEU A 137 -7.49 0.41 2.40
N ALA A 138 -7.64 1.27 3.40
CA ALA A 138 -8.15 2.62 3.17
C ALA A 138 -7.51 3.69 4.07
N TRP A 139 -7.25 4.84 3.46
CA TRP A 139 -7.24 6.12 4.13
C TRP A 139 -8.70 6.62 4.18
N LEU A 140 -9.29 6.78 5.35
CA LEU A 140 -10.67 7.28 5.47
C LEU A 140 -10.69 8.79 5.23
N ASN A 141 -11.49 9.29 4.31
CA ASN A 141 -11.59 10.73 4.06
C ASN A 141 -12.22 11.47 5.25
N ILE A 142 -11.70 12.65 5.54
CA ILE A 142 -12.30 13.57 6.50
C ILE A 142 -13.65 14.11 6.00
N VAL A 143 -13.83 14.25 4.69
CA VAL A 143 -15.13 14.53 4.06
C VAL A 143 -16.01 13.31 4.22
N GLY A 144 -17.21 13.47 4.79
CA GLY A 144 -18.07 12.35 5.18
C GLY A 144 -18.51 11.46 4.03
N GLU A 145 -18.79 12.03 2.87
CA GLU A 145 -19.14 11.26 1.68
C GLU A 145 -17.92 10.64 0.96
N GLY A 146 -16.70 11.07 1.28
CA GLY A 146 -15.48 10.72 0.55
C GLY A 146 -15.28 11.53 -0.73
N TYR A 147 -14.47 11.00 -1.65
CA TYR A 147 -14.13 11.61 -2.93
C TYR A 147 -15.31 11.53 -3.91
N ARG A 148 -16.22 12.51 -3.84
CA ARG A 148 -17.34 12.65 -4.78
C ARG A 148 -17.20 13.81 -5.77
N GLY A 149 -16.18 14.65 -5.60
CA GLY A 149 -16.00 15.85 -6.39
C GLY A 149 -16.96 16.99 -6.02
N GLY A 150 -16.65 18.18 -6.53
CA GLY A 150 -17.53 19.35 -6.46
C GLY A 150 -17.82 19.80 -5.02
N ALA A 151 -19.05 20.25 -4.78
CA ALA A 151 -19.45 20.87 -3.51
C ALA A 151 -19.32 19.94 -2.29
N TYR A 152 -19.32 18.62 -2.48
CA TYR A 152 -19.18 17.65 -1.38
C TYR A 152 -17.82 17.78 -0.70
N GLU A 153 -16.73 17.83 -1.47
CA GLU A 153 -15.37 17.95 -0.93
C GLU A 153 -15.04 19.35 -0.39
N GLN A 154 -15.89 20.34 -0.67
CA GLN A 154 -15.70 21.70 -0.18
C GLN A 154 -16.50 21.99 1.10
N ASN A 155 -17.32 21.05 1.58
CA ASN A 155 -18.18 21.28 2.73
C ASN A 155 -17.43 21.06 4.05
N LEU A 156 -16.91 22.14 4.63
CA LEU A 156 -16.23 22.12 5.93
C LEU A 156 -17.09 21.57 7.08
N ALA A 157 -18.42 21.74 7.03
CA ALA A 157 -19.30 21.23 8.07
C ALA A 157 -19.43 19.70 8.04
N ASP A 158 -19.06 19.06 6.93
CA ASP A 158 -19.03 17.60 6.79
C ASP A 158 -17.73 16.97 7.29
N MET A 159 -16.69 17.78 7.49
CA MET A 159 -15.35 17.39 7.91
C MET A 159 -15.27 17.19 9.43
N ASP A 160 -16.03 16.23 9.95
CA ASP A 160 -16.17 15.96 11.38
C ASP A 160 -15.13 14.97 11.88
N ALA A 161 -14.19 15.45 12.71
CA ALA A 161 -13.12 14.65 13.26
C ALA A 161 -13.60 13.51 14.19
N LYS A 162 -14.67 13.74 14.96
CA LYS A 162 -15.18 12.76 15.93
C LYS A 162 -15.85 11.60 15.21
N LEU A 163 -16.75 11.88 14.28
CA LEU A 163 -17.44 10.87 13.48
C LEU A 163 -16.44 10.06 12.65
N THR A 164 -15.49 10.74 12.01
CA THR A 164 -14.39 10.10 11.27
C THR A 164 -13.59 9.16 12.18
N SER A 165 -13.23 9.59 13.40
CA SER A 165 -12.51 8.73 14.34
C SER A 165 -13.30 7.49 14.81
N ILE A 166 -14.62 7.61 14.94
CA ILE A 166 -15.49 6.49 15.33
C ILE A 166 -15.48 5.41 14.24
N VAL A 167 -15.61 5.80 12.98
CA VAL A 167 -15.57 4.88 11.84
C VAL A 167 -14.18 4.26 11.68
N ALA A 168 -13.12 5.08 11.77
CA ALA A 168 -11.74 4.59 11.74
C ALA A 168 -11.48 3.50 12.79
N ARG A 169 -11.95 3.69 14.04
CA ARG A 169 -11.82 2.68 15.10
C ARG A 169 -12.71 1.46 14.87
N ARG A 170 -13.92 1.63 14.32
CA ARG A 170 -14.82 0.52 14.00
C ARG A 170 -14.20 -0.43 12.97
N TYR A 171 -13.53 0.13 11.96
CA TYR A 171 -12.90 -0.63 10.87
C TYR A 171 -11.38 -0.62 10.91
N LYS A 172 -10.80 -0.68 12.11
CA LYS A 172 -9.33 -0.59 12.33
C LYS A 172 -8.48 -1.60 11.56
N ASP A 173 -9.07 -2.72 11.14
CA ASP A 173 -8.36 -3.76 10.36
C ASP A 173 -8.28 -3.41 8.86
N HIS A 174 -9.02 -2.39 8.42
CA HIS A 174 -9.11 -1.95 7.02
C HIS A 174 -8.69 -0.48 6.85
N ILE A 175 -8.93 0.37 7.86
CA ILE A 175 -8.58 1.79 7.85
C ILE A 175 -7.21 1.99 8.48
N VAL A 176 -6.24 2.43 7.67
CA VAL A 176 -4.84 2.63 8.09
C VAL A 176 -4.50 4.08 8.44
N GLY A 177 -5.39 5.01 8.15
CA GLY A 177 -5.21 6.43 8.45
C GLY A 177 -6.34 7.30 7.92
N ILE A 178 -6.17 8.61 8.00
CA ILE A 178 -7.16 9.61 7.55
C ILE A 178 -6.64 10.36 6.32
N LYS A 179 -7.49 10.60 5.33
CA LYS A 179 -7.19 11.40 4.14
C LYS A 179 -7.85 12.77 4.25
N THR A 180 -7.18 13.81 3.76
CA THR A 180 -7.84 15.00 3.23
C THR A 180 -7.53 15.11 1.73
N SER A 181 -8.52 15.50 0.93
CA SER A 181 -8.41 15.59 -0.53
C SER A 181 -9.11 16.82 -1.08
N HIS A 182 -8.55 17.39 -2.15
CA HIS A 182 -9.18 18.34 -3.08
C HIS A 182 -9.91 19.57 -2.50
N TYR A 183 -9.63 19.97 -1.26
CA TYR A 183 -10.17 21.21 -0.71
C TYR A 183 -9.51 22.44 -1.34
N ASN A 184 -10.32 23.36 -1.87
CA ASN A 184 -9.88 24.54 -2.62
C ASN A 184 -10.06 25.86 -1.84
N GLY A 185 -10.46 25.80 -0.56
CA GLY A 185 -10.55 26.98 0.31
C GLY A 185 -9.23 27.28 1.04
N PRO A 186 -8.99 28.53 1.46
CA PRO A 186 -7.78 28.91 2.21
C PRO A 186 -7.68 28.30 3.61
N GLU A 187 -8.77 27.74 4.14
CA GLU A 187 -8.86 27.23 5.50
C GLU A 187 -8.02 25.97 5.72
N TRP A 188 -7.34 25.91 6.86
CA TRP A 188 -6.63 24.71 7.32
C TRP A 188 -7.53 23.67 8.01
N ILE A 189 -8.83 23.99 8.15
CA ILE A 189 -9.84 23.13 8.80
C ILE A 189 -9.81 21.68 8.32
N PRO A 190 -9.73 21.36 7.00
CA PRO A 190 -9.69 19.97 6.56
C PRO A 190 -8.49 19.20 7.11
N VAL A 191 -7.30 19.83 7.10
CA VAL A 191 -6.05 19.24 7.60
C VAL A 191 -6.12 19.08 9.11
N ASP A 192 -6.51 20.13 9.83
CA ASP A 192 -6.58 20.11 11.29
C ASP A 192 -7.59 19.08 11.80
N ARG A 193 -8.74 18.95 11.12
CA ARG A 193 -9.75 17.94 11.45
C ARG A 193 -9.30 16.53 11.09
N ALA A 194 -8.58 16.34 9.99
CA ALA A 194 -7.98 15.05 9.67
C ALA A 194 -6.97 14.64 10.75
N VAL A 195 -6.09 15.54 11.17
CA VAL A 195 -5.10 15.31 12.24
C VAL A 195 -5.78 15.05 13.58
N GLU A 196 -6.83 15.80 13.93
CA GLU A 196 -7.65 15.55 15.12
C GLU A 196 -8.29 14.16 15.07
N ALA A 197 -8.88 13.77 13.94
CA ALA A 197 -9.47 12.45 13.75
C ALA A 197 -8.43 11.33 13.93
N GLY A 198 -7.24 11.50 13.34
CA GLY A 198 -6.13 10.56 13.48
C GLY A 198 -5.68 10.39 14.93
N LYS A 199 -5.58 11.48 15.70
CA LYS A 199 -5.31 11.43 17.15
C LYS A 199 -6.38 10.66 17.90
N LEU A 200 -7.65 11.01 17.69
CA LEU A 200 -8.80 10.37 18.36
C LEU A 200 -8.93 8.88 17.99
N ALA A 201 -8.49 8.48 16.81
CA ALA A 201 -8.54 7.09 16.34
C ALA A 201 -7.39 6.20 16.85
N GLY A 202 -6.60 6.66 17.82
CA GLY A 202 -5.46 5.91 18.37
C GLY A 202 -4.12 6.34 17.77
N ASN A 203 -4.02 7.61 17.38
CA ASN A 203 -2.81 8.21 16.79
C ASN A 203 -2.39 7.58 15.45
N ILE A 204 -3.36 7.21 14.62
CA ILE A 204 -3.10 6.77 13.23
C ILE A 204 -2.65 7.95 12.36
N PRO A 205 -1.84 7.72 11.29
CA PRO A 205 -1.31 8.76 10.43
C PRO A 205 -2.41 9.42 9.58
N VAL A 206 -2.10 10.63 9.09
CA VAL A 206 -2.90 11.29 8.05
C VAL A 206 -2.12 11.44 6.76
N MET A 207 -2.83 11.41 5.63
CA MET A 207 -2.28 11.72 4.31
C MET A 207 -2.97 12.96 3.73
N VAL A 208 -2.19 13.99 3.42
CA VAL A 208 -2.69 15.28 2.94
C VAL A 208 -2.50 15.42 1.44
N ASP A 209 -3.62 15.66 0.75
CA ASP A 209 -3.67 16.24 -0.58
C ASP A 209 -4.48 17.55 -0.52
N PHE A 210 -4.03 18.56 -1.25
CA PHE A 210 -4.67 19.84 -1.42
C PHE A 210 -5.45 19.88 -2.73
N GLY A 211 -6.52 20.68 -2.76
CA GLY A 211 -7.01 21.21 -4.03
C GLY A 211 -6.07 22.28 -4.59
N GLY A 212 -6.57 23.05 -5.55
CA GLY A 212 -5.91 24.25 -6.05
C GLY A 212 -6.44 25.49 -5.33
N THR A 213 -5.56 26.21 -4.64
CA THR A 213 -5.89 27.47 -3.94
C THR A 213 -5.00 28.61 -4.45
N ARG A 214 -5.51 29.85 -4.46
CA ARG A 214 -4.73 31.03 -4.88
C ARG A 214 -4.87 32.14 -3.82
N PRO A 215 -3.80 32.51 -3.11
CA PRO A 215 -2.47 31.91 -3.16
C PRO A 215 -2.46 30.44 -2.69
N ALA A 216 -1.50 29.66 -3.17
CA ALA A 216 -1.28 28.30 -2.71
C ALA A 216 -1.03 28.26 -1.19
N HIS A 217 -1.47 27.19 -0.54
CA HIS A 217 -1.09 26.90 0.85
C HIS A 217 0.42 26.74 0.98
N SER A 218 0.96 27.26 2.08
CA SER A 218 2.37 27.07 2.41
C SER A 218 2.61 25.62 2.85
N ILE A 219 3.46 24.89 2.13
CA ILE A 219 3.86 23.53 2.55
C ILE A 219 4.79 23.56 3.77
N GLU A 220 5.51 24.66 4.00
CA GLU A 220 6.26 24.86 5.25
C GLU A 220 5.30 24.96 6.45
N GLU A 221 4.24 25.77 6.35
CA GLU A 221 3.22 25.84 7.39
C GLU A 221 2.55 24.48 7.62
N LEU A 222 2.19 23.76 6.54
CA LEU A 222 1.66 22.41 6.63
C LEU A 222 2.56 21.51 7.50
N PHE A 223 3.85 21.44 7.17
CA PHE A 223 4.78 20.50 7.81
C PHE A 223 5.06 20.82 9.27
N PHE A 224 5.17 22.10 9.62
CA PHE A 224 5.64 22.51 10.94
C PHE A 224 4.53 22.92 11.91
N LYS A 225 3.34 23.29 11.42
CA LYS A 225 2.21 23.68 12.28
C LYS A 225 1.09 22.64 12.33
N HIS A 226 0.80 21.97 11.22
CA HIS A 226 -0.38 21.12 11.10
C HIS A 226 -0.05 19.63 11.22
N LEU A 227 1.03 19.17 10.56
CA LEU A 227 1.39 17.75 10.54
C LEU A 227 2.23 17.30 11.73
N ARG A 228 2.15 16.01 12.04
CA ARG A 228 2.93 15.30 13.07
C ARG A 228 3.96 14.37 12.41
N PRO A 229 4.98 13.90 13.15
CA PRO A 229 5.82 12.81 12.69
C PRO A 229 4.97 11.58 12.30
N GLY A 230 5.24 11.01 11.14
CA GLY A 230 4.49 9.89 10.55
C GLY A 230 3.34 10.30 9.64
N ASP A 231 2.92 11.57 9.63
CA ASP A 231 1.93 12.07 8.67
C ASP A 231 2.58 12.25 7.28
N ILE A 232 1.75 12.09 6.24
CA ILE A 232 2.18 11.94 4.85
C ILE A 232 1.75 13.16 4.03
N PHE A 233 2.68 13.73 3.28
CA PHE A 233 2.41 14.65 2.18
C PHE A 233 2.51 13.89 0.85
N THR A 234 1.37 13.68 0.19
CA THR A 234 1.32 13.03 -1.12
C THR A 234 1.45 14.05 -2.26
N HIS A 235 1.72 13.58 -3.47
CA HIS A 235 1.94 14.41 -4.65
C HIS A 235 3.15 15.32 -4.47
N CYS A 236 4.19 14.81 -3.79
CA CYS A 236 5.34 15.61 -3.40
C CYS A 236 6.09 16.23 -4.59
N PHE A 237 5.95 15.64 -5.78
CA PHE A 237 6.56 16.12 -7.03
C PHE A 237 5.57 16.87 -7.94
N ALA A 238 4.43 17.33 -7.44
CA ALA A 238 3.50 18.14 -8.21
C ALA A 238 4.06 19.56 -8.48
N GLU A 239 3.89 20.05 -9.71
CA GLU A 239 4.22 21.42 -10.13
C GLU A 239 2.99 22.05 -10.82
N LEU A 240 2.11 22.68 -10.04
CA LEU A 240 0.82 23.23 -10.52
C LEU A 240 0.77 24.76 -10.46
N GLY A 241 1.92 25.41 -10.74
CA GLY A 241 2.06 26.87 -10.69
C GLY A 241 1.65 27.44 -9.34
N ASP A 242 0.99 28.60 -9.33
CA ASP A 242 0.61 29.27 -8.07
C ASP A 242 -0.59 28.63 -7.36
N SER A 243 -1.10 27.49 -7.85
CA SER A 243 -2.22 26.80 -7.22
C SER A 243 -1.81 25.82 -6.12
N ARG A 244 -0.55 25.34 -6.16
CA ARG A 244 0.04 24.47 -5.14
C ARG A 244 1.53 24.74 -5.04
N GLU A 245 2.03 24.87 -3.82
CA GLU A 245 3.46 25.09 -3.59
C GLU A 245 4.25 23.78 -3.78
N SER A 246 5.25 23.80 -4.65
CA SER A 246 6.14 22.66 -4.90
C SER A 246 7.34 22.61 -3.97
N ILE A 247 7.91 21.41 -3.77
CA ILE A 247 9.08 21.20 -2.90
C ILE A 247 10.40 21.71 -3.52
N VAL A 248 10.50 21.75 -4.85
CA VAL A 248 11.64 22.33 -5.58
C VAL A 248 11.22 23.71 -6.09
N ASP A 249 12.05 24.71 -5.83
CA ASP A 249 11.88 26.03 -6.43
C ASP A 249 12.04 25.94 -7.96
N PRO A 250 11.00 26.27 -8.76
CA PRO A 250 11.06 26.08 -10.21
C PRO A 250 12.10 26.94 -10.93
N LYS A 251 12.57 28.04 -10.31
CA LYS A 251 13.57 28.95 -10.90
C LYS A 251 14.98 28.48 -10.60
N THR A 252 15.27 28.14 -9.34
CA THR A 252 16.62 27.76 -8.89
C THR A 252 16.91 26.27 -9.06
N LYS A 253 15.86 25.45 -9.24
CA LYS A 253 15.93 23.98 -9.25
C LYS A 253 16.51 23.40 -7.95
N LYS A 254 16.44 24.15 -6.85
CA LYS A 254 16.86 23.71 -5.52
C LYS A 254 15.67 23.24 -4.71
N VAL A 255 15.84 22.13 -4.00
CA VAL A 255 14.89 21.71 -2.97
C VAL A 255 14.85 22.80 -1.91
N LYS A 256 13.65 23.23 -1.53
CA LYS A 256 13.50 24.26 -0.48
C LYS A 256 14.06 23.72 0.84
N PRO A 257 14.94 24.46 1.54
CA PRO A 257 15.67 23.92 2.70
C PRO A 257 14.79 23.30 3.79
N PHE A 258 13.61 23.88 4.05
CA PHE A 258 12.67 23.37 5.07
C PHE A 258 12.12 21.98 4.75
N VAL A 259 12.20 21.50 3.51
CA VAL A 259 11.75 20.16 3.11
C VAL A 259 12.63 19.08 3.75
N PHE A 260 13.95 19.27 3.77
CA PHE A 260 14.86 18.35 4.45
C PHE A 260 14.65 18.36 5.98
N GLU A 261 14.35 19.52 6.55
CA GLU A 261 14.00 19.62 7.97
C GLU A 261 12.67 18.92 8.28
N ALA A 262 11.69 18.95 7.36
CA ALA A 262 10.46 18.19 7.47
C ALA A 262 10.69 16.68 7.41
N GLN A 263 11.57 16.20 6.51
CA GLN A 263 11.98 14.78 6.47
C GLN A 263 12.63 14.34 7.79
N LYS A 264 13.58 15.13 8.32
CA LYS A 264 14.22 14.86 9.63
C LYS A 264 13.23 14.83 10.78
N ARG A 265 12.19 15.67 10.73
CA ARG A 265 11.07 15.67 11.69
C ARG A 265 10.18 14.43 11.58
N GLY A 266 10.29 13.66 10.49
CA GLY A 266 9.52 12.46 10.24
C GLY A 266 8.26 12.69 9.40
N ILE A 267 8.17 13.78 8.63
CA ILE A 267 7.16 13.90 7.59
C ILE A 267 7.50 12.93 6.47
N VAL A 268 6.52 12.13 6.07
CA VAL A 268 6.68 11.15 4.99
C VAL A 268 6.22 11.78 3.69
N PHE A 269 6.99 11.61 2.62
CA PHE A 269 6.66 12.14 1.31
C PHE A 269 6.25 10.98 0.40
N ASP A 270 5.01 11.03 -0.07
CA ASP A 270 4.47 10.08 -1.03
C ASP A 270 4.45 10.70 -2.44
N VAL A 271 4.78 9.90 -3.44
CA VAL A 271 4.80 10.33 -4.84
C VAL A 271 3.38 10.62 -5.33
N GLY A 272 2.44 9.71 -5.07
CA GLY A 272 1.06 9.82 -5.56
C GLY A 272 0.98 10.25 -7.03
N PHE A 273 1.56 9.48 -7.97
CA PHE A 273 1.88 9.95 -9.33
C PHE A 273 0.75 10.75 -10.00
N GLY A 274 -0.48 10.22 -10.01
CA GLY A 274 -1.69 10.91 -10.47
C GLY A 274 -1.63 11.43 -11.91
N GLY A 275 -2.74 11.95 -12.43
CA GLY A 275 -2.75 12.52 -13.79
C GLY A 275 -1.99 13.84 -13.92
N ILE A 276 -1.94 14.63 -12.84
CA ILE A 276 -1.37 15.99 -12.83
C ILE A 276 -0.38 16.22 -11.67
N SER A 277 -0.05 15.17 -10.92
CA SER A 277 0.59 15.29 -9.60
C SER A 277 2.07 14.92 -9.58
N PHE A 278 2.66 14.74 -10.77
CA PHE A 278 4.07 14.40 -10.93
C PHE A 278 4.71 15.21 -12.05
N ALA A 279 5.82 15.86 -11.74
CA ALA A 279 6.66 16.54 -12.72
C ALA A 279 8.13 16.12 -12.57
N TYR A 280 8.76 15.70 -13.66
CA TYR A 280 10.19 15.41 -13.69
C TYR A 280 11.06 16.62 -13.30
N SER A 281 10.55 17.84 -13.56
CA SER A 281 11.18 19.10 -13.13
C SER A 281 11.25 19.27 -11.61
N GLN A 282 10.46 18.51 -10.85
CA GLN A 282 10.51 18.41 -9.40
C GLN A 282 11.28 17.17 -8.95
N ALA A 283 10.96 16.00 -9.51
CA ALA A 283 11.53 14.74 -9.08
C ALA A 283 13.05 14.63 -9.32
N ILE A 284 13.54 14.97 -10.52
CA ILE A 284 14.97 14.79 -10.86
C ILE A 284 15.86 15.68 -9.99
N PRO A 285 15.63 17.01 -9.89
CA PRO A 285 16.49 17.84 -9.04
C PRO A 285 16.40 17.47 -7.57
N ALA A 286 15.23 17.00 -7.09
CA ALA A 286 15.10 16.55 -5.71
C ALA A 286 16.00 15.35 -5.43
N LEU A 287 15.93 14.31 -6.28
CA LEU A 287 16.75 13.11 -6.15
C LEU A 287 18.26 13.41 -6.23
N GLU A 288 18.68 14.28 -7.15
CA GLU A 288 20.09 14.72 -7.27
C GLU A 288 20.61 15.44 -6.01
N GLN A 289 19.70 16.00 -5.21
CA GLN A 289 20.02 16.71 -3.97
C GLN A 289 19.85 15.83 -2.71
N GLY A 290 19.58 14.54 -2.89
CA GLY A 290 19.43 13.58 -1.78
C GLY A 290 18.13 13.72 -1.00
N PHE A 291 17.07 14.24 -1.64
CA PHE A 291 15.70 14.12 -1.14
C PHE A 291 15.25 12.66 -1.10
#